data_AF-A0A9D9QJ23-F1
#
_entry.id   AF-A0A9D9QJ23-F1
#
_cell.length_a   1.000
_cell.length_b   1.000
_cell.length_c   1.000
_cell.angle_alpha   90.00
_cell.angle_beta   90.00
_cell.angle_gamma   90.00
#
_symmetry.space_group_name_H-M   'P 1'
#
loop_
_entity.id
_entity.type
_entity.pdbx_description
1 polymer ?
#
loop_
_entity_poly.entity_id
_entity_poly.type
_entity_poly.pdbx_seq_one_letter_code
_entity_poly.pdbx_strand_id
1 'polypeptide(L)'
;MKIKFTQLTFVALLISLVAQGKMYAADGGQLFKSRCNTCHMVDKNSTGPKLQGAKQKWVDAGEGDLIYDWITNSSALIASGKSARGKEVSGFSPTAMPPQTVSKEEIDAILTFVDAPPVVTTTPSDTTATATVGTETKPDYVANLSMFNWMIFLMVILILIIIVLAGAIMTYVKSDYFRTKVAEMGDKSKLLIIVITTGSLFISNESHALNFMQAGEAEKGMPWLQVENTDLYALLVVNIILLIVVLYLRHLFYQMVAMVRPKKEEVQQVPVVAETFKKVNAILTDAVPIEEEHTILMDHEYDGIRELDNNLPPWWVWGFFATIVFAFIYIINYHVLGTSDLQEKAYKKEMAKAEREIAAYREKMAMNVDETNATLMTGSADLAAGKVAFGVNCVTCHKADGSGDVGPNLTDKNWIYGYDIKDVFATIKLGRPNGMPTHDALLNPIQIQQVASYVLSLKEVANGKPAQGDILKK
;
A
#
# COMPACT_ATOMS: atom_id res chain seq x y z
N MET A 1 -36.31 -36.33 -12.21
CA MET A 1 -35.22 -36.15 -11.23
C MET A 1 -34.07 -35.41 -11.92
N LYS A 2 -34.01 -34.09 -11.81
CA LYS A 2 -32.93 -33.25 -12.40
C LYS A 2 -32.52 -32.24 -11.33
N ILE A 3 -31.59 -32.64 -10.48
CA ILE A 3 -30.95 -31.74 -9.53
C ILE A 3 -29.95 -30.91 -10.35
N LYS A 4 -30.18 -29.60 -10.45
CA LYS A 4 -29.35 -28.70 -11.23
C LYS A 4 -27.96 -28.58 -10.59
N PHE A 5 -26.96 -28.66 -11.45
CA PHE A 5 -25.50 -28.62 -11.25
C PHE A 5 -24.96 -27.44 -10.41
N THR A 6 -25.83 -26.51 -10.00
CA THR A 6 -25.50 -25.28 -9.29
C THR A 6 -25.34 -25.43 -7.78
N GLN A 7 -25.76 -26.56 -7.18
CA GLN A 7 -25.62 -26.80 -5.74
C GLN A 7 -24.34 -27.54 -5.34
N LEU A 8 -23.66 -28.21 -6.28
CA LEU A 8 -22.44 -28.96 -5.99
C LEU A 8 -21.18 -28.06 -5.93
N THR A 9 -21.19 -26.94 -6.65
CA THR A 9 -20.08 -25.97 -6.66
C THR A 9 -19.98 -25.19 -5.35
N PHE A 10 -21.08 -25.03 -4.61
CA PHE A 10 -21.09 -24.32 -3.33
C PHE A 10 -20.57 -25.18 -2.17
N VAL A 11 -20.68 -26.51 -2.25
CA VAL A 11 -20.17 -27.44 -1.23
C VAL A 11 -18.68 -27.76 -1.45
N ALA A 12 -18.22 -27.81 -2.70
CA ALA A 12 -16.80 -28.04 -3.02
C ALA A 12 -15.88 -26.87 -2.59
N LEU A 13 -16.39 -25.63 -2.62
CA LEU A 13 -15.63 -24.46 -2.16
C LEU A 13 -15.46 -24.41 -0.64
N LEU A 14 -16.36 -25.07 0.11
CA LEU A 14 -16.36 -25.12 1.58
C LEU A 14 -15.42 -26.19 2.17
N ILE A 15 -14.95 -27.14 1.37
CA ILE A 15 -14.05 -28.22 1.82
C ILE A 15 -12.58 -27.95 1.48
N SER A 16 -12.27 -27.02 0.57
CA SER A 16 -10.88 -26.63 0.25
C SER A 16 -10.24 -25.64 1.24
N LEU A 17 -10.93 -25.28 2.34
CA LEU A 17 -10.39 -24.40 3.38
C LEU A 17 -10.04 -25.14 4.69
N VAL A 18 -9.71 -26.43 4.60
CA VAL A 18 -9.21 -27.22 5.74
C VAL A 18 -7.96 -27.98 5.32
N ALA A 19 -6.91 -27.25 4.93
CA ALA A 19 -5.59 -27.83 4.70
C ALA A 19 -4.46 -26.79 4.76
N GLN A 20 -4.29 -26.11 5.90
CA GLN A 20 -3.03 -25.43 6.21
C GLN A 20 -2.65 -25.64 7.69
N GLY A 21 -2.40 -26.89 8.05
CA GLY A 21 -1.57 -27.21 9.20
C GLY A 21 -0.11 -27.26 8.77
N LYS A 22 0.61 -26.15 8.97
CA LYS A 22 2.07 -25.99 9.18
C LYS A 22 2.54 -24.59 8.75
N MET A 23 2.28 -23.59 9.59
CA MET A 23 2.98 -22.30 9.55
C MET A 23 3.42 -21.92 10.95
N TYR A 24 4.58 -22.41 11.39
CA TYR A 24 5.22 -21.94 12.63
C TYR A 24 6.71 -21.59 12.44
N ALA A 25 7.22 -21.56 11.21
CA ALA A 25 8.58 -21.11 10.92
C ALA A 25 8.66 -19.63 10.52
N ALA A 26 7.53 -18.96 10.31
CA ALA A 26 7.48 -17.61 9.73
C ALA A 26 7.41 -16.46 10.76
N ASP A 27 7.32 -16.72 12.06
CA ASP A 27 6.93 -15.68 13.03
C ASP A 27 8.00 -15.31 14.08
N GLY A 28 9.09 -16.07 14.21
CA GLY A 28 10.12 -15.81 15.24
C GLY A 28 10.78 -14.42 15.15
N GLY A 29 11.01 -13.94 13.93
CA GLY A 29 11.58 -12.60 13.69
C GLY A 29 10.63 -11.45 13.98
N GLN A 30 9.32 -11.61 13.72
CA GLN A 30 8.31 -10.60 14.06
C GLN A 30 8.03 -10.60 15.57
N LEU A 31 7.97 -11.77 16.20
CA LEU A 31 7.87 -11.92 17.64
C LEU A 31 9.06 -11.27 18.37
N PHE A 32 10.29 -11.48 17.88
CA PHE A 32 11.48 -10.82 18.44
C PHE A 32 11.39 -9.30 18.31
N LYS A 33 11.03 -8.80 17.12
CA LYS A 33 10.89 -7.36 16.85
C LYS A 33 9.83 -6.69 17.73
N SER A 34 8.70 -7.36 17.96
CA SER A 34 7.57 -6.81 18.71
C SER A 34 7.71 -6.89 20.23
N ARG A 35 8.45 -7.88 20.75
CA ARG A 35 8.50 -8.16 22.20
C ARG A 35 9.87 -7.97 22.85
N CYS A 36 10.96 -8.17 22.11
CA CYS A 36 12.31 -8.28 22.70
C CYS A 36 13.30 -7.22 22.20
N ASN A 37 13.14 -6.75 20.96
CA ASN A 37 14.10 -5.86 20.29
C ASN A 37 14.24 -4.47 20.94
N THR A 38 13.26 -4.05 21.75
CA THR A 38 13.32 -2.80 22.51
C THR A 38 14.49 -2.77 23.49
N CYS A 39 14.81 -3.92 24.09
CA CYS A 39 15.84 -4.01 25.14
C CYS A 39 17.04 -4.87 24.70
N HIS A 40 16.84 -5.81 23.79
CA HIS A 40 17.86 -6.78 23.38
C HIS A 40 18.17 -6.64 21.90
N MET A 41 19.46 -6.71 21.55
CA MET A 41 19.89 -6.88 20.16
C MET A 41 20.33 -8.33 19.93
N VAL A 42 20.29 -8.78 18.67
CA VAL A 42 20.63 -10.16 18.32
C VAL A 42 22.11 -10.43 18.58
N ASP A 43 22.98 -9.58 18.04
CA ASP A 43 24.43 -9.82 17.93
C ASP A 43 25.28 -9.01 18.93
N LYS A 44 24.71 -7.96 19.54
CA LYS A 44 25.40 -7.05 20.47
C LYS A 44 24.63 -6.78 21.76
N ASN A 45 25.32 -6.27 22.77
CA ASN A 45 24.71 -5.87 24.03
C ASN A 45 23.98 -4.52 23.88
N SER A 46 22.89 -4.35 24.63
CA SER A 46 22.11 -3.11 24.71
C SER A 46 21.62 -2.92 26.16
N THR A 47 20.39 -2.46 26.37
CA THR A 47 19.71 -2.42 27.68
C THR A 47 19.71 -3.79 28.38
N GLY A 48 19.60 -4.86 27.60
CA GLY A 48 19.83 -6.25 28.00
C GLY A 48 20.98 -6.92 27.22
N PRO A 49 21.44 -8.10 27.64
CA PRO A 49 22.51 -8.83 26.97
C PRO A 49 22.11 -9.29 25.57
N LYS A 50 23.11 -9.51 24.70
CA LYS A 50 22.87 -10.10 23.37
C LYS A 50 22.18 -11.46 23.47
N LEU A 51 21.23 -11.72 22.58
CA LEU A 51 20.43 -12.95 22.63
C LEU A 51 20.97 -14.10 21.78
N GLN A 52 21.86 -13.83 20.82
CA GLN A 52 22.50 -14.91 20.07
C GLN A 52 23.34 -15.80 21.01
N GLY A 53 23.04 -17.10 20.99
CA GLY A 53 23.58 -18.13 21.87
C GLY A 53 23.02 -18.09 23.29
N ALA A 54 21.94 -17.34 23.55
CA ALA A 54 21.38 -17.24 24.90
C ALA A 54 20.86 -18.60 25.39
N LYS A 55 20.07 -19.33 24.57
CA LYS A 55 19.54 -20.65 24.94
C LYS A 55 20.66 -21.62 25.30
N GLN A 56 21.69 -21.67 24.47
CA GLN A 56 22.84 -22.54 24.70
C GLN A 56 23.55 -22.24 26.03
N LYS A 57 23.71 -20.96 26.40
CA LYS A 57 24.31 -20.59 27.69
C LYS A 57 23.52 -21.04 28.92
N TRP A 58 22.19 -21.10 28.82
CA TRP A 58 21.34 -21.64 29.89
C TRP A 58 21.42 -23.17 29.95
N VAL A 59 21.50 -23.83 28.78
CA VAL A 59 21.72 -25.28 28.68
C VAL A 59 23.09 -25.69 29.24
N ASP A 60 24.16 -24.95 28.89
CA ASP A 60 25.52 -25.22 29.37
C ASP A 60 25.66 -25.04 30.89
N ALA A 61 24.81 -24.19 31.49
CA ALA A 61 24.72 -24.02 32.93
C ALA A 61 23.88 -25.11 33.63
N GLY A 62 23.33 -26.08 32.89
CA GLY A 62 22.44 -27.11 33.42
C GLY A 62 21.02 -26.61 33.76
N GLU A 63 20.67 -25.39 33.33
CA GLU A 63 19.43 -24.67 33.67
C GLU A 63 18.58 -24.36 32.43
N GLY A 64 18.67 -25.18 31.38
CA GLY A 64 18.06 -24.94 30.07
C GLY A 64 16.55 -24.66 30.12
N ASP A 65 15.80 -25.37 30.96
CA ASP A 65 14.35 -25.18 31.11
C ASP A 65 13.97 -23.93 31.91
N LEU A 66 14.89 -23.39 32.71
CA LEU A 66 14.64 -22.19 33.51
C LEU A 66 14.70 -20.90 32.68
N ILE A 67 15.14 -20.97 31.41
CA ILE A 67 15.11 -19.82 30.50
C ILE A 67 13.67 -19.37 30.21
N TYR A 68 12.70 -20.30 30.17
CA TYR A 68 11.30 -19.96 29.95
C TYR A 68 10.71 -19.23 31.16
N ASP A 69 11.06 -19.69 32.37
CA ASP A 69 10.66 -19.05 33.63
C ASP A 69 11.34 -17.68 33.79
N TRP A 70 12.58 -17.54 33.33
CA TRP A 70 13.30 -16.27 33.29
C TRP A 70 12.62 -15.24 32.40
N ILE A 71 12.25 -15.64 31.17
CA ILE A 71 11.63 -14.75 30.19
C ILE A 71 10.21 -14.36 30.63
N THR A 72 9.45 -15.30 31.17
CA THR A 72 8.08 -15.04 31.63
C THR A 72 8.05 -14.24 32.93
N ASN A 73 8.92 -14.53 33.90
CA ASN A 73 9.01 -13.78 35.15
C ASN A 73 10.38 -13.91 35.84
N SER A 74 11.35 -13.10 35.39
CA SER A 74 12.72 -13.06 35.93
C SER A 74 12.76 -12.80 37.44
N SER A 75 11.90 -11.91 37.95
CA SER A 75 11.87 -11.54 39.37
C SER A 75 11.41 -12.69 40.26
N ALA A 76 10.41 -13.45 39.82
CA ALA A 76 9.95 -14.64 40.54
C ALA A 76 11.02 -15.75 40.52
N LEU A 77 11.71 -15.95 39.39
CA LEU A 77 12.77 -16.95 39.29
C LEU A 77 13.95 -16.61 40.22
N ILE A 78 14.37 -15.34 40.28
CA ILE A 78 15.42 -14.87 41.20
C ILE A 78 14.99 -15.06 42.66
N ALA A 79 13.77 -14.63 43.00
CA ALA A 79 13.24 -14.76 44.37
C ALA A 79 13.11 -16.22 44.82
N SER A 80 12.88 -17.15 43.89
CA SER A 80 12.81 -18.58 44.18
C SER A 80 14.17 -19.20 44.54
N GLY A 81 15.28 -18.54 44.22
CA GLY A 81 16.64 -19.05 44.46
C GLY A 81 17.04 -20.27 43.62
N LYS A 82 16.21 -20.66 42.64
CA LYS A 82 16.37 -21.91 41.87
C LYS A 82 17.38 -21.83 40.72
N SER A 83 17.81 -20.62 40.34
CA SER A 83 18.67 -20.38 39.17
C SER A 83 19.89 -19.55 39.55
N ALA A 84 21.07 -20.18 39.47
CA ALA A 84 22.34 -19.49 39.63
C ALA A 84 22.61 -18.58 38.42
N ARG A 85 22.21 -19.04 37.22
CA ARG A 85 22.34 -18.27 35.98
C ARG A 85 21.48 -17.03 35.96
N GLY A 86 20.23 -17.12 36.42
CA GLY A 86 19.33 -15.98 36.54
C GLY A 86 19.89 -14.90 37.48
N LYS A 87 20.54 -15.30 38.58
CA LYS A 87 21.22 -14.35 39.47
C LYS A 87 22.41 -13.66 38.80
N GLU A 88 23.21 -14.38 38.01
CA GLU A 88 24.30 -13.82 37.22
C GLU A 88 23.80 -12.84 36.15
N VAL A 89 22.78 -13.24 35.39
CA VAL A 89 22.18 -12.42 34.31
C VAL A 89 21.49 -11.17 34.90
N SER A 90 20.91 -11.26 36.10
CA SER A 90 20.33 -10.09 36.79
C SER A 90 21.35 -8.99 37.11
N GLY A 91 22.64 -9.34 37.22
CA GLY A 91 23.70 -8.36 37.42
C GLY A 91 24.07 -7.56 36.18
N PHE A 92 23.55 -7.93 35.01
CA PHE A 92 23.88 -7.27 33.74
C PHE A 92 23.25 -5.87 33.62
N SER A 93 22.03 -5.69 34.13
CA SER A 93 21.30 -4.43 34.05
C SER A 93 20.73 -4.06 35.42
N PRO A 94 20.82 -2.77 35.83
CA PRO A 94 20.24 -2.32 37.10
C PRO A 94 18.70 -2.34 37.08
N THR A 95 18.08 -2.52 35.91
CA THR A 95 16.63 -2.64 35.75
C THR A 95 16.26 -4.11 35.52
N ALA A 96 15.37 -4.64 36.37
CA ALA A 96 14.86 -6.00 36.20
C ALA A 96 14.02 -6.12 34.93
N MET A 97 14.13 -7.25 34.23
CA MET A 97 13.30 -7.54 33.07
C MET A 97 11.84 -7.68 33.50
N PRO A 98 10.91 -6.85 32.99
CA PRO A 98 9.50 -6.94 33.36
C PRO A 98 8.92 -8.29 32.91
N PRO A 99 7.93 -8.85 33.62
CA PRO A 99 7.29 -10.10 33.24
C PRO A 99 6.75 -10.05 31.81
N GLN A 100 6.97 -11.11 31.03
CA GLN A 100 6.52 -11.21 29.64
C GLN A 100 5.38 -12.21 29.52
N THR A 101 4.32 -11.82 28.83
CA THR A 101 3.21 -12.72 28.49
C THR A 101 3.47 -13.37 27.13
N VAL A 102 4.33 -14.40 27.13
CA VAL A 102 4.70 -15.19 25.95
C VAL A 102 4.62 -16.68 26.27
N SER A 103 4.13 -17.48 25.32
CA SER A 103 4.08 -18.95 25.40
C SER A 103 5.48 -19.56 25.19
N LYS A 104 5.65 -20.83 25.59
CA LYS A 104 6.95 -21.51 25.43
C LYS A 104 7.30 -21.69 23.95
N GLU A 105 6.29 -21.92 23.13
CA GLU A 105 6.39 -22.09 21.69
C GLU A 105 6.83 -20.78 21.00
N GLU A 106 6.31 -19.63 21.46
CA GLU A 106 6.74 -18.30 20.99
C GLU A 106 8.18 -17.99 21.42
N ILE A 107 8.56 -18.34 22.65
CA ILE A 107 9.95 -18.20 23.14
C ILE A 107 10.90 -19.01 22.26
N ASP A 108 10.54 -20.25 21.92
CA ASP A 108 11.37 -21.10 21.06
C ASP A 108 11.50 -20.55 19.64
N ALA A 109 10.43 -20.00 19.07
CA ALA A 109 10.48 -19.35 17.76
C ALA A 109 11.43 -18.13 17.76
N ILE A 110 11.39 -17.32 18.82
CA ILE A 110 12.29 -16.16 19.00
C ILE A 110 13.74 -16.62 19.15
N LEU A 111 14.01 -17.58 20.04
CA LEU A 111 15.36 -18.06 20.32
C LEU A 111 15.99 -18.74 19.09
N THR A 112 15.18 -19.47 18.31
CA THR A 112 15.61 -20.08 17.05
C THR A 112 16.00 -19.01 16.02
N PHE A 113 15.21 -17.92 15.91
CA PHE A 113 15.50 -16.82 15.00
C PHE A 113 16.80 -16.08 15.35
N VAL A 114 17.05 -15.78 16.63
CA VAL A 114 18.25 -15.04 17.05
C VAL A 114 19.53 -15.88 16.93
N ASP A 115 19.43 -17.21 17.05
CA ASP A 115 20.58 -18.10 16.95
C ASP A 115 20.99 -18.38 15.49
N ALA A 116 20.03 -18.41 14.56
CA ALA A 116 20.26 -18.63 13.14
C ALA A 116 19.36 -17.73 12.27
N PRO A 117 19.63 -16.41 12.19
CA PRO A 117 18.92 -15.54 11.27
C PRO A 117 19.18 -16.03 9.83
N PRO A 118 18.16 -16.13 8.95
CA PRO A 118 18.33 -16.70 7.63
C PRO A 118 19.41 -15.94 6.84
N VAL A 119 20.46 -16.66 6.45
CA VAL A 119 21.55 -16.18 5.61
C VAL A 119 21.03 -16.04 4.19
N VAL A 120 21.09 -14.84 3.61
CA VAL A 120 20.83 -14.61 2.19
C VAL A 120 21.99 -15.19 1.39
N THR A 121 21.88 -16.45 0.98
CA THR A 121 22.83 -17.11 0.08
C THR A 121 22.54 -16.72 -1.37
N THR A 122 23.43 -15.92 -1.95
CA THR A 122 23.49 -15.67 -3.40
C THR A 122 24.29 -16.79 -4.08
N THR A 123 23.63 -17.62 -4.89
CA THR A 123 24.29 -18.52 -5.85
C THR A 123 23.63 -18.36 -7.22
N PRO A 124 24.40 -18.24 -8.32
CA PRO A 124 23.90 -17.73 -9.59
C PRO A 124 23.19 -18.83 -10.39
N SER A 125 22.06 -18.48 -11.01
CA SER A 125 21.47 -19.27 -12.09
C SER A 125 20.82 -18.36 -13.12
N ASP A 126 20.92 -18.82 -14.36
CA ASP A 126 20.95 -18.06 -15.60
C ASP A 126 19.67 -17.28 -15.99
N THR A 127 19.96 -16.10 -16.53
CA THR A 127 19.34 -15.39 -17.67
C THR A 127 17.81 -15.18 -17.72
N THR A 128 17.45 -13.90 -17.81
CA THR A 128 16.17 -13.34 -18.28
C THR A 128 15.01 -13.33 -17.26
N ALA A 129 15.11 -12.47 -16.24
CA ALA A 129 13.93 -11.81 -15.67
C ALA A 129 14.36 -10.50 -14.98
N THR A 130 13.65 -9.44 -15.34
CA THR A 130 13.80 -8.05 -14.87
C THR A 130 13.84 -7.96 -13.34
N ALA A 131 14.93 -7.41 -12.80
CA ALA A 131 15.08 -7.19 -11.36
C ALA A 131 14.23 -5.99 -10.89
N THR A 132 13.19 -6.25 -10.10
CA THR A 132 12.54 -5.23 -9.27
C THR A 132 13.30 -5.06 -7.96
N VAL A 133 13.90 -3.89 -7.79
CA VAL A 133 14.51 -3.39 -6.56
C VAL A 133 13.42 -3.28 -5.48
N GLY A 134 13.54 -4.02 -4.40
CA GLY A 134 12.68 -3.86 -3.22
C GLY A 134 13.08 -2.63 -2.44
N THR A 135 12.53 -1.47 -2.79
CA THR A 135 12.47 -0.31 -1.90
C THR A 135 11.54 -0.63 -0.73
N GLU A 136 12.01 -0.62 0.51
CA GLU A 136 11.13 -0.53 1.67
C GLU A 136 10.47 0.85 1.67
N THR A 137 9.35 0.98 0.96
CA THR A 137 8.51 2.18 0.97
C THR A 137 7.80 2.26 2.31
N LYS A 138 8.21 3.19 3.20
CA LYS A 138 7.44 3.55 4.40
C LYS A 138 6.05 4.04 3.95
N PRO A 139 4.94 3.45 4.41
CA PRO A 139 3.59 3.87 4.02
C PRO A 139 3.33 5.34 4.32
N ASP A 140 2.57 6.03 3.47
CA ASP A 140 2.08 7.37 3.76
C ASP A 140 0.93 7.29 4.77
N TYR A 141 1.27 7.37 6.06
CA TYR A 141 0.30 7.25 7.14
C TYR A 141 -0.76 8.36 7.13
N VAL A 142 -0.49 9.54 6.55
CA VAL A 142 -1.46 10.65 6.52
C VAL A 142 -2.51 10.39 5.45
N ALA A 143 -2.08 10.00 4.25
CA ALA A 143 -2.99 9.57 3.20
C ALA A 143 -3.77 8.32 3.62
N ASN A 144 -3.09 7.33 4.20
CA ASN A 144 -3.71 6.09 4.66
C ASN A 144 -4.74 6.34 5.77
N LEU A 145 -4.47 7.24 6.72
CA LEU A 145 -5.45 7.58 7.75
C LEU A 145 -6.69 8.26 7.15
N SER A 146 -6.53 9.12 6.14
CA SER A 146 -7.67 9.73 5.43
C SER A 146 -8.52 8.66 4.73
N MET A 147 -7.89 7.71 4.03
CA MET A 147 -8.59 6.60 3.38
C MET A 147 -9.27 5.68 4.40
N PHE A 148 -8.59 5.35 5.50
CA PHE A 148 -9.12 4.58 6.61
C PHE A 148 -10.41 5.18 7.16
N ASN A 149 -10.42 6.50 7.42
CA ASN A 149 -11.60 7.19 7.94
C ASN A 149 -12.80 7.09 6.99
N TRP A 150 -12.58 7.25 5.68
CA TRP A 150 -13.63 7.07 4.68
C TRP A 150 -14.15 5.64 4.61
N MET A 151 -13.26 4.65 4.74
CA MET A 151 -13.64 3.23 4.73
C MET A 151 -14.38 2.80 6.00
N ILE A 152 -14.04 3.37 7.16
CA ILE A 152 -14.79 3.19 8.41
C ILE A 152 -16.16 3.86 8.29
N PHE A 153 -16.24 5.05 7.72
CA PHE A 153 -17.52 5.73 7.48
C PHE A 153 -18.43 4.89 6.56
N LEU A 154 -17.89 4.37 5.46
CA LEU A 154 -18.63 3.46 4.57
C LEU A 154 -19.07 2.20 5.31
N MET A 155 -18.20 1.59 6.11
CA MET A 155 -18.50 0.40 6.90
C MET A 155 -19.67 0.64 7.85
N VAL A 156 -19.68 1.77 8.57
CA VAL A 156 -20.77 2.17 9.46
C VAL A 156 -22.08 2.34 8.68
N ILE A 157 -22.05 3.00 7.51
CA ILE A 157 -23.23 3.13 6.64
C ILE A 157 -23.76 1.76 6.21
N LEU A 158 -22.89 0.86 5.76
CA LEU A 158 -23.29 -0.48 5.33
C LEU A 158 -23.91 -1.28 6.49
N ILE A 159 -23.34 -1.19 7.69
CA ILE A 159 -23.90 -1.81 8.90
C ILE A 159 -25.28 -1.22 9.23
N LEU A 160 -25.45 0.10 9.15
CA LEU A 160 -26.75 0.74 9.36
C LEU A 160 -27.79 0.26 8.34
N ILE A 161 -27.42 0.15 7.06
CA ILE A 161 -28.29 -0.39 6.01
C ILE A 161 -28.68 -1.84 6.33
N ILE A 162 -27.73 -2.67 6.77
CA ILE A 162 -27.99 -4.06 7.18
C ILE A 162 -28.99 -4.10 8.34
N ILE A 163 -28.81 -3.25 9.36
CA ILE A 163 -29.73 -3.17 10.51
C ILE A 163 -31.14 -2.77 10.07
N VAL A 164 -31.27 -1.77 9.20
CA VAL A 164 -32.57 -1.32 8.67
C VAL A 164 -33.23 -2.40 7.83
N LEU A 165 -32.49 -3.05 6.92
CA LEU A 165 -33.01 -4.13 6.07
C LEU A 165 -33.40 -5.35 6.91
N ALA A 166 -32.58 -5.74 7.88
CA ALA A 166 -32.88 -6.83 8.80
C ALA A 166 -34.13 -6.51 9.65
N GLY A 167 -34.25 -5.27 10.12
CA GLY A 167 -35.45 -4.80 10.83
C GLY A 167 -36.71 -4.83 9.96
N ALA A 168 -36.61 -4.40 8.70
CA ALA A 168 -37.71 -4.45 7.74
C ALA A 168 -38.13 -5.89 7.43
N ILE A 169 -37.16 -6.79 7.21
CA ILE A 169 -37.40 -8.22 7.03
C ILE A 169 -38.10 -8.80 8.27
N MET A 170 -37.61 -8.51 9.47
CA MET A 170 -38.17 -9.04 10.72
C MET A 170 -39.60 -8.53 10.95
N THR A 171 -39.86 -7.25 10.66
CA THR A 171 -41.19 -6.65 10.74
C THR A 171 -42.15 -7.29 9.74
N TYR A 172 -41.67 -7.52 8.52
CA TYR A 172 -42.45 -8.19 7.48
C TYR A 172 -42.78 -9.64 7.85
N VAL A 173 -41.80 -10.40 8.35
CA VAL A 173 -41.99 -11.79 8.80
C VAL A 173 -42.97 -11.89 9.98
N LYS A 174 -42.96 -10.90 10.88
CA LYS A 174 -43.90 -10.83 12.01
C LYS A 174 -45.31 -10.42 11.63
N SER A 175 -45.52 -9.86 10.44
CA SER A 175 -46.85 -9.43 9.99
C SER A 175 -47.82 -10.61 9.90
N ASP A 176 -49.07 -10.41 10.30
CA ASP A 176 -50.11 -11.45 10.24
C ASP A 176 -50.32 -11.96 8.81
N TYR A 177 -50.10 -11.08 7.83
CA TYR A 177 -50.16 -11.41 6.40
C TYR A 177 -49.09 -12.44 6.00
N PHE A 178 -47.85 -12.27 6.44
CA PHE A 178 -46.79 -13.25 6.17
C PHE A 178 -47.04 -14.57 6.90
N ARG A 179 -47.45 -14.53 8.17
CA ARG A 179 -47.71 -15.74 8.97
C ARG A 179 -48.86 -16.58 8.41
N THR A 180 -49.95 -15.95 8.00
CA THR A 180 -51.10 -16.64 7.37
C THR A 180 -50.71 -17.28 6.04
N LYS A 181 -49.99 -16.54 5.18
CA LYS A 181 -49.53 -17.09 3.89
C LYS A 181 -48.52 -18.21 4.05
N VAL A 182 -47.58 -18.12 5.00
CA VAL A 182 -46.64 -19.21 5.30
C VAL A 182 -47.36 -20.46 5.82
N ALA A 183 -48.42 -20.30 6.62
CA ALA A 183 -49.23 -21.41 7.09
C ALA A 183 -49.90 -22.18 5.93
N GLU A 184 -50.35 -21.46 4.90
CA GLU A 184 -50.95 -22.00 3.67
C GLU A 184 -49.95 -22.67 2.70
N MET A 185 -48.64 -22.50 2.87
CA MET A 185 -47.63 -23.11 2.00
C MET A 185 -47.30 -24.57 2.38
N GLY A 186 -46.94 -25.39 1.38
CA GLY A 186 -46.49 -26.77 1.59
C GLY A 186 -45.09 -26.87 2.23
N ASP A 187 -44.78 -28.01 2.85
CA ASP A 187 -43.57 -28.22 3.68
C ASP A 187 -42.24 -27.94 2.95
N LYS A 188 -42.16 -28.17 1.64
CA LYS A 188 -40.95 -27.88 0.84
C LYS A 188 -40.66 -26.38 0.74
N SER A 189 -41.71 -25.55 0.67
CA SER A 189 -41.58 -24.09 0.65
C SER A 189 -41.25 -23.54 2.04
N LYS A 190 -41.77 -24.18 3.10
CA LYS A 190 -41.41 -23.85 4.49
C LYS A 190 -39.94 -24.15 4.80
N LEU A 191 -39.44 -25.31 4.35
CA LEU A 191 -38.03 -25.69 4.49
C LEU A 191 -37.09 -24.71 3.79
N LEU A 192 -37.45 -24.25 2.58
CA LEU A 192 -36.66 -23.28 1.82
C LEU A 192 -36.53 -21.94 2.56
N ILE A 193 -37.60 -21.46 3.19
CA ILE A 193 -37.58 -20.21 3.99
C ILE A 193 -36.67 -20.36 5.21
N ILE A 194 -36.74 -21.50 5.92
CA ILE A 194 -35.90 -21.76 7.09
C ILE A 194 -34.42 -21.83 6.71
N VAL A 195 -34.06 -22.49 5.60
CA VAL A 195 -32.67 -22.56 5.13
C VAL A 195 -32.14 -21.15 4.77
N ILE A 196 -32.97 -20.33 4.15
CA ILE A 196 -32.63 -18.94 3.77
C ILE A 196 -32.45 -18.04 5.00
N THR A 197 -33.23 -18.22 6.07
CA THR A 197 -33.14 -17.38 7.28
C THR A 197 -32.02 -17.79 8.26
N THR A 198 -31.53 -19.03 8.19
CA THR A 198 -30.62 -19.59 9.21
C THR A 198 -29.17 -19.75 8.70
N GLY A 199 -28.92 -19.55 7.41
CA GLY A 199 -27.68 -19.94 6.72
C GLY A 199 -26.45 -19.04 6.85
N SER A 200 -26.21 -18.33 7.96
CA SER A 200 -25.02 -17.44 8.06
C SER A 200 -24.34 -17.35 9.44
N LEU A 201 -24.56 -18.31 10.35
CA LEU A 201 -24.03 -18.22 11.73
C LEU A 201 -22.75 -19.01 12.02
N PHE A 202 -21.93 -19.35 11.00
CA PHE A 202 -20.65 -20.01 11.22
C PHE A 202 -19.51 -19.28 10.50
N ILE A 203 -19.04 -18.18 11.10
CA ILE A 203 -17.74 -17.58 10.78
C ILE A 203 -16.97 -17.51 12.09
N SER A 204 -15.79 -18.14 12.12
CA SER A 204 -14.82 -18.02 13.21
C SER A 204 -14.24 -16.61 13.24
N ASN A 205 -14.18 -16.01 14.42
CA ASN A 205 -13.58 -14.70 14.63
C ASN A 205 -12.06 -14.85 14.77
N GLU A 206 -11.31 -14.50 13.71
CA GLU A 206 -9.89 -14.17 13.85
C GLU A 206 -9.78 -12.65 14.03
N SER A 207 -9.25 -12.21 15.18
CA SER A 207 -9.05 -10.79 15.47
C SER A 207 -7.62 -10.37 15.11
N HIS A 208 -7.45 -9.64 14.02
CA HIS A 208 -6.22 -8.92 13.74
C HIS A 208 -6.26 -7.59 14.50
N ALA A 209 -5.29 -7.37 15.40
CA ALA A 209 -5.20 -6.15 16.18
C ALA A 209 -4.58 -5.01 15.35
N LEU A 210 -5.17 -3.80 15.44
CA LEU A 210 -4.55 -2.58 14.95
C LEU A 210 -3.35 -2.22 15.85
N ASN A 211 -2.24 -1.81 15.24
CA ASN A 211 -1.06 -1.36 15.96
C ASN A 211 -1.27 0.09 16.45
N PHE A 212 -1.19 0.32 17.75
CA PHE A 212 -1.29 1.65 18.36
C PHE A 212 0.09 2.15 18.78
N MET A 213 0.34 3.46 18.61
CA MET A 213 1.58 4.08 19.09
C MET A 213 1.67 4.06 20.61
N GLN A 214 2.86 3.75 21.14
CA GLN A 214 3.16 3.94 22.55
C GLN A 214 3.64 5.36 22.85
N ALA A 215 3.50 5.77 24.12
CA ALA A 215 3.89 7.09 24.58
C ALA A 215 5.39 7.33 24.35
N GLY A 216 5.74 8.27 23.47
CA GLY A 216 7.12 8.65 23.14
C GLY A 216 7.56 8.33 21.71
N GLU A 217 6.78 7.58 20.93
CA GLU A 217 7.11 7.21 19.54
C GLU A 217 6.72 8.28 18.48
N ALA A 218 6.16 9.41 18.92
CA ALA A 218 5.65 10.45 18.03
C ALA A 218 6.73 11.43 17.58
N GLU A 219 7.19 11.27 16.34
CA GLU A 219 7.84 12.35 15.59
C GLU A 219 6.82 13.44 15.23
N LYS A 220 7.28 14.70 15.21
CA LYS A 220 6.45 15.87 14.91
C LYS A 220 5.86 15.77 13.50
N GLY A 221 4.55 15.57 13.40
CA GLY A 221 3.80 15.50 12.14
C GLY A 221 3.24 14.11 11.79
N MET A 222 3.51 13.07 12.58
CA MET A 222 2.87 11.76 12.39
C MET A 222 1.42 11.74 12.92
N PRO A 223 0.48 11.09 12.21
CA PRO A 223 -0.89 10.96 12.67
C PRO A 223 -0.99 10.06 13.90
N TRP A 224 -2.03 10.26 14.72
CA TRP A 224 -2.27 9.54 15.97
C TRP A 224 -2.55 8.04 15.79
N LEU A 225 -2.88 7.61 14.56
CA LEU A 225 -3.11 6.22 14.18
C LEU A 225 -2.24 5.90 12.96
N GLN A 226 -1.39 4.88 13.08
CA GLN A 226 -0.57 4.39 11.99
C GLN A 226 -1.35 3.34 11.22
N VAL A 227 -1.86 3.71 10.06
CA VAL A 227 -2.59 2.80 9.18
C VAL A 227 -1.64 2.29 8.11
N GLU A 228 -1.39 0.98 8.10
CA GLU A 228 -0.62 0.32 7.05
C GLU A 228 -1.51 0.00 5.83
N ASN A 229 -0.87 -0.27 4.69
CA ASN A 229 -1.59 -0.66 3.48
C ASN A 229 -2.35 -2.00 3.68
N THR A 230 -1.81 -2.89 4.51
CA THR A 230 -2.44 -4.14 4.94
C THR A 230 -3.76 -3.89 5.67
N ASP A 231 -3.80 -2.89 6.55
CA ASP A 231 -5.02 -2.49 7.27
C ASP A 231 -6.09 -1.94 6.31
N LEU A 232 -5.68 -1.14 5.32
CA LEU A 232 -6.58 -0.65 4.27
C LEU A 232 -7.15 -1.80 3.44
N TYR A 233 -6.32 -2.76 3.02
CA TYR A 233 -6.81 -3.93 2.27
C TYR A 233 -7.75 -4.80 3.12
N ALA A 234 -7.46 -4.99 4.40
CA ALA A 234 -8.35 -5.70 5.32
C ALA A 234 -9.71 -5.00 5.42
N LEU A 235 -9.72 -3.68 5.62
CA LEU A 235 -10.97 -2.90 5.64
C LEU A 235 -11.71 -2.92 4.30
N LEU A 236 -11.00 -2.99 3.17
CA LEU A 236 -11.62 -3.08 1.85
C LEU A 236 -12.37 -4.40 1.72
N VAL A 237 -11.73 -5.50 2.10
CA VAL A 237 -12.34 -6.84 2.09
C VAL A 237 -13.57 -6.87 2.98
N VAL A 238 -13.49 -6.30 4.20
CA VAL A 238 -14.66 -6.20 5.10
C VAL A 238 -15.80 -5.42 4.47
N ASN A 239 -15.53 -4.27 3.86
CA ASN A 239 -16.55 -3.47 3.18
C ASN A 239 -17.18 -4.21 1.99
N ILE A 240 -16.39 -4.95 1.21
CA ILE A 240 -16.89 -5.77 0.10
C ILE A 240 -17.81 -6.88 0.63
N ILE A 241 -17.42 -7.56 1.72
CA ILE A 241 -18.24 -8.59 2.36
C ILE A 241 -19.57 -7.97 2.85
N LEU A 242 -19.52 -6.82 3.53
CA LEU A 242 -20.73 -6.14 3.99
C LEU A 242 -21.64 -5.72 2.82
N LEU A 243 -21.06 -5.25 1.71
CA LEU A 243 -21.83 -4.94 0.51
C LEU A 243 -22.49 -6.20 -0.07
N ILE A 244 -21.78 -7.32 -0.15
CA ILE A 244 -22.35 -8.61 -0.56
C ILE A 244 -23.52 -9.00 0.35
N VAL A 245 -23.37 -8.83 1.66
CA VAL A 245 -24.44 -9.09 2.65
C VAL A 245 -25.64 -8.17 2.40
N VAL A 246 -25.45 -6.87 2.16
CA VAL A 246 -26.53 -5.94 1.81
C VAL A 246 -27.27 -6.40 0.55
N LEU A 247 -26.53 -6.74 -0.51
CA LEU A 247 -27.12 -7.20 -1.77
C LEU A 247 -27.87 -8.53 -1.60
N TYR A 248 -27.34 -9.43 -0.75
CA TYR A 248 -27.99 -10.68 -0.40
C TYR A 248 -29.28 -10.45 0.40
N LEU A 249 -29.27 -9.62 1.45
CA LEU A 249 -30.46 -9.28 2.23
C LEU A 249 -31.53 -8.59 1.37
N ARG A 250 -31.11 -7.71 0.46
CA ARG A 250 -31.98 -7.10 -0.54
C ARG A 250 -32.60 -8.17 -1.45
N HIS A 251 -31.80 -9.10 -1.97
CA HIS A 251 -32.29 -10.19 -2.81
C HIS A 251 -33.30 -11.08 -2.08
N LEU A 252 -32.99 -11.44 -0.84
CA LEU A 252 -33.84 -12.22 0.06
C LEU A 252 -35.18 -11.50 0.31
N PHE A 253 -35.14 -10.20 0.62
CA PHE A 253 -36.33 -9.38 0.77
C PHE A 253 -37.22 -9.39 -0.49
N TYR A 254 -36.63 -9.21 -1.68
CA TYR A 254 -37.37 -9.29 -2.93
C TYR A 254 -37.99 -10.66 -3.19
N GLN A 255 -37.28 -11.76 -2.89
CA GLN A 255 -37.82 -13.11 -3.04
C GLN A 255 -39.02 -13.34 -2.11
N MET A 256 -38.94 -12.90 -0.85
CA MET A 256 -40.06 -13.00 0.08
C MET A 256 -41.26 -12.20 -0.41
N VAL A 257 -41.07 -10.96 -0.86
CA VAL A 257 -42.15 -10.14 -1.42
C VAL A 257 -42.75 -10.79 -2.68
N ALA A 258 -41.92 -11.37 -3.55
CA ALA A 258 -42.38 -12.02 -4.78
C ALA A 258 -43.19 -13.31 -4.52
N MET A 259 -42.86 -14.05 -3.46
CA MET A 259 -43.58 -15.28 -3.08
C MET A 259 -44.99 -14.99 -2.55
N VAL A 260 -45.19 -13.82 -1.93
CA VAL A 260 -46.46 -13.43 -1.31
C VAL A 260 -47.29 -12.50 -2.20
N ARG A 261 -46.68 -11.87 -3.22
CA ARG A 261 -47.44 -11.14 -4.24
C ARG A 261 -48.38 -12.11 -4.96
N PRO A 262 -49.69 -11.81 -5.05
CA PRO A 262 -50.61 -12.66 -5.79
C PRO A 262 -50.14 -12.77 -7.23
N LYS A 263 -50.02 -14.01 -7.72
CA LYS A 263 -49.76 -14.29 -9.13
C LYS A 263 -50.99 -13.80 -9.90
N LYS A 264 -50.96 -12.54 -10.36
CA LYS A 264 -51.98 -12.01 -11.26
C LYS A 264 -52.02 -12.92 -12.48
N GLU A 265 -53.19 -13.45 -12.78
CA GLU A 265 -53.48 -14.03 -14.09
C GLU A 265 -53.06 -13.02 -15.16
N GLU A 266 -52.42 -13.54 -16.22
CA GLU A 266 -51.91 -12.77 -17.34
C GLU A 266 -53.05 -12.05 -18.06
N VAL A 267 -53.36 -10.84 -17.63
CA VAL A 267 -53.88 -9.81 -18.52
C VAL A 267 -52.64 -9.11 -19.07
N GLN A 268 -52.45 -9.13 -20.39
CA GLN A 268 -51.42 -8.34 -21.06
C GLN A 268 -51.49 -6.88 -20.58
N GLN A 269 -50.61 -6.51 -19.67
CA GLN A 269 -50.41 -5.13 -19.26
C GLN A 269 -48.95 -4.80 -19.56
N VAL A 270 -48.76 -3.88 -20.50
CA VAL A 270 -47.47 -3.27 -20.84
C VAL A 270 -46.79 -2.88 -19.51
N PRO A 271 -45.51 -3.24 -19.29
CA PRO A 271 -44.88 -3.09 -17.98
C PRO A 271 -44.92 -1.61 -17.56
N VAL A 272 -45.37 -1.34 -16.33
CA VAL A 272 -45.48 0.00 -15.71
C VAL A 272 -44.16 0.81 -15.80
N VAL A 273 -43.02 0.11 -15.92
CA VAL A 273 -41.70 0.68 -16.17
C VAL A 273 -41.63 1.39 -17.53
N ALA A 274 -42.24 0.84 -18.58
CA ALA A 274 -42.29 1.43 -19.92
C ALA A 274 -43.16 2.69 -19.97
N GLU A 275 -44.28 2.71 -19.24
CA GLU A 275 -45.18 3.87 -19.12
C GLU A 275 -44.51 5.05 -18.40
N THR A 276 -43.80 4.76 -17.30
CA THR A 276 -43.08 5.78 -16.53
C THR A 276 -41.88 6.33 -17.31
N PHE A 277 -41.12 5.45 -17.97
CA PHE A 277 -40.00 5.85 -18.82
C PHE A 277 -40.47 6.67 -20.04
N LYS A 278 -41.61 6.30 -20.65
CA LYS A 278 -42.22 7.07 -21.74
C LYS A 278 -42.65 8.47 -21.30
N LYS A 279 -43.23 8.60 -20.10
CA LYS A 279 -43.60 9.90 -19.51
C LYS A 279 -42.39 10.78 -19.21
N VAL A 280 -41.35 10.22 -18.60
CA VAL A 280 -40.11 10.97 -18.31
C VAL A 280 -39.43 11.40 -19.61
N ASN A 281 -39.35 10.51 -20.60
CA ASN A 281 -38.76 10.84 -21.89
C ASN A 281 -39.54 11.96 -22.58
N ALA A 282 -40.87 11.89 -22.61
CA ALA A 282 -41.71 12.94 -23.18
C ALA A 282 -41.50 14.30 -22.51
N ILE A 283 -41.38 14.36 -21.18
CA ILE A 283 -41.10 15.61 -20.44
C ILE A 283 -39.70 16.15 -20.76
N LEU A 284 -38.71 15.28 -20.92
CA LEU A 284 -37.34 15.70 -21.18
C LEU A 284 -37.14 16.16 -22.62
N THR A 285 -37.80 15.52 -23.58
CA THR A 285 -37.57 15.75 -25.01
C THR A 285 -38.60 16.63 -25.68
N ASP A 286 -39.81 16.76 -25.11
CA ASP A 286 -40.94 17.51 -25.69
C ASP A 286 -41.14 17.22 -27.19
N ALA A 287 -40.97 15.96 -27.57
CA ALA A 287 -40.93 15.55 -28.97
C ALA A 287 -42.35 15.25 -29.47
N VAL A 288 -42.72 15.85 -30.60
CA VAL A 288 -43.98 15.54 -31.30
C VAL A 288 -43.93 14.10 -31.84
N PRO A 289 -44.98 13.28 -31.65
CA PRO A 289 -45.04 11.92 -32.20
C PRO A 289 -44.94 11.89 -33.73
N ILE A 290 -44.38 10.81 -34.29
CA ILE A 290 -44.15 10.64 -35.74
C ILE A 290 -45.44 10.81 -36.54
N GLU A 291 -46.56 10.34 -36.01
CA GLU A 291 -47.87 10.42 -36.66
C GLU A 291 -48.35 11.87 -36.82
N GLU A 292 -47.87 12.78 -35.97
CA GLU A 292 -48.25 14.20 -35.94
C GLU A 292 -47.15 15.12 -36.52
N GLU A 293 -46.02 14.60 -36.99
CA GLU A 293 -44.92 15.39 -37.56
C GLU A 293 -45.36 16.28 -38.73
N HIS A 294 -46.39 15.89 -39.47
CA HIS A 294 -46.96 16.68 -40.56
C HIS A 294 -47.51 18.05 -40.10
N THR A 295 -47.79 18.22 -38.81
CA THR A 295 -48.30 19.47 -38.23
C THR A 295 -47.21 20.51 -37.97
N ILE A 296 -45.96 20.05 -37.83
CA ILE A 296 -44.78 20.88 -37.55
C ILE A 296 -43.77 20.89 -38.70
N LEU A 297 -44.15 20.31 -39.84
CA LEU A 297 -43.30 20.26 -41.03
C LEU A 297 -43.26 21.64 -41.70
N MET A 298 -42.06 22.14 -41.97
CA MET A 298 -41.90 23.41 -42.65
C MET A 298 -42.25 23.32 -44.15
N ASP A 299 -42.73 24.43 -44.72
CA ASP A 299 -43.21 24.49 -46.12
C ASP A 299 -42.10 24.39 -47.19
N HIS A 300 -40.83 24.44 -46.77
CA HIS A 300 -39.68 24.45 -47.67
C HIS A 300 -38.98 23.09 -47.68
N GLU A 301 -38.60 22.65 -48.88
CA GLU A 301 -37.82 21.44 -49.11
C GLU A 301 -36.51 21.80 -49.81
N TYR A 302 -35.40 21.33 -49.24
CA TYR A 302 -34.06 21.54 -49.78
C TYR A 302 -33.45 20.18 -50.11
N ASP A 303 -33.30 19.88 -51.41
CA ASP A 303 -32.65 18.64 -51.88
C ASP A 303 -33.24 17.36 -51.26
N GLY A 304 -34.57 17.27 -51.18
CA GLY A 304 -35.27 16.14 -50.58
C GLY A 304 -35.29 16.13 -49.05
N ILE A 305 -34.63 17.08 -48.38
CA ILE A 305 -34.62 17.23 -46.93
C ILE A 305 -35.67 18.27 -46.53
N ARG A 306 -36.51 17.91 -45.56
CA ARG A 306 -37.50 18.80 -44.94
C ARG A 306 -37.20 18.94 -43.46
N GLU A 307 -37.46 20.12 -42.93
CA GLU A 307 -37.17 20.47 -41.54
C GLU A 307 -38.44 20.44 -40.70
N LEU A 308 -38.30 20.00 -39.45
CA LEU A 308 -39.37 20.00 -38.45
C LEU A 308 -39.16 21.19 -37.51
N ASP A 309 -40.20 21.99 -37.29
CA ASP A 309 -40.21 23.09 -36.32
C ASP A 309 -40.50 22.56 -34.91
N ASN A 310 -39.58 21.74 -34.39
CA ASN A 310 -39.71 21.13 -33.07
C ASN A 310 -39.13 22.03 -31.97
N ASN A 311 -39.73 21.99 -30.78
CA ASN A 311 -39.17 22.67 -29.63
C ASN A 311 -37.79 22.09 -29.27
N LEU A 312 -36.89 22.96 -28.79
CA LEU A 312 -35.61 22.52 -28.24
C LEU A 312 -35.86 21.60 -27.03
N PRO A 313 -35.24 20.41 -26.97
CA PRO A 313 -35.45 19.48 -25.87
C PRO A 313 -35.22 20.17 -24.51
N PRO A 314 -36.20 20.16 -23.59
CA PRO A 314 -36.06 20.81 -22.29
C PRO A 314 -34.76 20.45 -21.56
N TRP A 315 -34.34 19.17 -21.59
CA TRP A 315 -33.09 18.74 -20.96
C TRP A 315 -31.85 19.44 -21.55
N TRP A 316 -31.85 19.72 -22.86
CA TRP A 316 -30.76 20.40 -23.55
C TRP A 316 -30.73 21.87 -23.18
N VAL A 317 -31.89 22.53 -23.12
CA VAL A 317 -32.01 23.93 -22.71
C VAL A 317 -31.56 24.11 -21.25
N TRP A 318 -32.02 23.24 -20.34
CA TRP A 318 -31.55 23.25 -18.95
C TRP A 318 -30.04 22.98 -18.85
N GLY A 319 -29.51 22.05 -19.65
CA GLY A 319 -28.07 21.81 -19.76
C GLY A 319 -27.30 23.04 -20.22
N PHE A 320 -27.80 23.75 -21.22
CA PHE A 320 -27.22 24.99 -21.72
C PHE A 320 -27.22 26.10 -20.65
N PHE A 321 -28.31 26.28 -19.90
CA PHE A 321 -28.32 27.23 -18.78
C PHE A 321 -27.41 26.79 -17.63
N ALA A 322 -27.28 25.50 -17.37
CA ALA A 322 -26.37 24.98 -16.35
C ALA A 322 -24.90 25.30 -16.68
N THR A 323 -24.48 25.23 -17.95
CA THR A 323 -23.11 25.63 -18.33
C THR A 323 -22.88 27.14 -18.15
N ILE A 324 -23.88 27.98 -18.43
CA ILE A 324 -23.82 29.43 -18.18
C ILE A 324 -23.64 29.68 -16.67
N VAL A 325 -24.47 29.08 -15.82
CA VAL A 325 -24.37 29.22 -14.36
C VAL A 325 -23.02 28.73 -13.85
N PHE A 326 -22.54 27.58 -14.34
CA PHE A 326 -21.23 27.06 -14.00
C PHE A 326 -20.11 28.04 -14.39
N ALA A 327 -20.17 28.63 -15.59
CA ALA A 327 -19.18 29.61 -16.05
C ALA A 327 -19.14 30.85 -15.13
N PHE A 328 -20.30 31.37 -14.71
CA PHE A 328 -20.36 32.47 -13.75
C PHE A 328 -19.72 32.10 -12.41
N ILE A 329 -20.07 30.93 -11.86
CA ILE A 329 -19.49 30.44 -10.59
C ILE A 329 -17.98 30.27 -10.73
N TYR A 330 -17.52 29.72 -11.85
CA TYR A 330 -16.11 29.51 -12.14
C TYR A 330 -15.34 30.84 -12.17
N ILE A 331 -15.84 31.83 -12.92
CA ILE A 331 -15.22 33.15 -13.01
C ILE A 331 -15.17 33.82 -11.64
N ILE A 332 -16.27 33.76 -10.87
CA ILE A 332 -16.31 34.35 -9.53
C ILE A 332 -15.30 33.67 -8.60
N ASN A 333 -15.22 32.35 -8.59
CA ASN A 333 -14.32 31.60 -7.71
C ASN A 333 -12.83 31.81 -8.06
N TYR A 334 -12.46 31.66 -9.34
CA TYR A 334 -11.06 31.72 -9.77
C TYR A 334 -10.55 33.14 -10.01
N HIS A 335 -11.34 34.00 -10.64
CA HIS A 335 -10.87 35.33 -11.07
C HIS A 335 -11.30 36.49 -10.17
N VAL A 336 -12.48 36.43 -9.54
CA VAL A 336 -12.99 37.54 -8.70
C VAL A 336 -12.60 37.37 -7.24
N LEU A 337 -12.96 36.24 -6.62
CA LEU A 337 -12.71 35.95 -5.22
C LEU A 337 -11.31 35.35 -4.98
N GLY A 338 -10.73 34.71 -6.00
CA GLY A 338 -9.41 34.08 -5.89
C GLY A 338 -9.34 32.95 -4.85
N THR A 339 -10.47 32.34 -4.53
CA THR A 339 -10.58 31.28 -3.50
C THR A 339 -9.92 29.98 -3.92
N SER A 340 -9.84 29.72 -5.23
CA SER A 340 -9.17 28.55 -5.80
C SER A 340 -7.85 28.94 -6.48
N ASP A 341 -6.87 28.03 -6.45
CA ASP A 341 -5.54 28.26 -7.02
C ASP A 341 -5.59 28.19 -8.56
N LEU A 342 -5.16 29.25 -9.25
CA LEU A 342 -4.88 29.20 -10.70
C LEU A 342 -3.66 28.31 -10.98
N GLN A 343 -3.52 27.88 -12.23
CA GLN A 343 -2.46 26.97 -12.71
C GLN A 343 -1.05 27.30 -12.19
N GLU A 344 -0.64 28.58 -12.24
CA GLU A 344 0.70 28.98 -11.80
C GLU A 344 0.89 28.85 -10.29
N LYS A 345 -0.13 29.21 -9.52
CA LYS A 345 -0.12 29.11 -8.05
C LYS A 345 -0.18 27.63 -7.62
N ALA A 346 -0.98 26.83 -8.30
CA ALA A 346 -1.04 25.38 -8.09
C ALA A 346 0.33 24.74 -8.40
N TYR A 347 0.95 25.08 -9.53
CA TYR A 347 2.29 24.61 -9.89
C TYR A 347 3.34 24.99 -8.83
N LYS A 348 3.40 26.26 -8.42
CA LYS A 348 4.33 26.72 -7.38
C LYS A 348 4.14 25.97 -6.05
N LYS A 349 2.89 25.68 -5.70
CA LYS A 349 2.55 24.91 -4.49
C LYS A 349 3.00 23.46 -4.59
N GLU A 350 2.82 22.82 -5.75
CA GLU A 350 3.31 21.46 -6.00
C GLU A 350 4.83 21.40 -6.00
N MET A 351 5.52 22.33 -6.66
CA MET A 351 6.98 22.40 -6.66
C MET A 351 7.52 22.62 -5.24
N ALA A 352 6.93 23.54 -4.46
CA ALA A 352 7.32 23.75 -3.08
C ALA A 352 7.06 22.53 -2.18
N LYS A 353 6.08 21.69 -2.52
CA LYS A 353 5.86 20.40 -1.84
C LYS A 353 6.94 19.40 -2.23
N ALA A 354 7.23 19.25 -3.53
CA ALA A 354 8.26 18.37 -4.04
C ALA A 354 9.65 18.73 -3.48
N GLU A 355 9.99 20.02 -3.40
CA GLU A 355 11.24 20.49 -2.79
C GLU A 355 11.37 20.07 -1.33
N ARG A 356 10.30 20.16 -0.53
CA ARG A 356 10.30 19.71 0.87
C ARG A 356 10.47 18.20 0.97
N GLU A 357 9.83 17.44 0.10
CA GLU A 357 9.94 15.99 0.06
C GLU A 357 11.35 15.54 -0.34
N ILE A 358 11.94 16.18 -1.36
CA ILE A 358 13.32 15.95 -1.79
C ILE A 358 14.30 16.34 -0.68
N ALA A 359 14.09 17.48 -0.01
CA ALA A 359 14.93 17.91 1.11
C ALA A 359 14.85 16.92 2.27
N ALA A 360 13.65 16.48 2.66
CA ALA A 360 13.46 15.48 3.70
C ALA A 360 14.06 14.12 3.32
N TYR A 361 13.99 13.73 2.05
CA TYR A 361 14.66 12.53 1.54
C TYR A 361 16.20 12.66 1.63
N ARG A 362 16.75 13.81 1.23
CA ARG A 362 18.20 14.09 1.31
C ARG A 362 18.70 14.12 2.76
N GLU A 363 17.95 14.72 3.68
CA GLU A 363 18.26 14.74 5.11
C GLU A 363 18.27 13.33 5.71
N LYS A 364 17.26 12.51 5.39
CA LYS A 364 17.18 11.11 5.83
C LYS A 364 18.30 10.23 5.28
N MET A 365 18.82 10.56 4.11
CA MET A 365 19.92 9.82 3.50
C MET A 365 21.29 10.15 4.09
N ALA A 366 21.41 11.08 5.06
CA ALA A 366 22.65 11.37 5.79
C ALA A 366 23.89 11.54 4.88
N MET A 367 23.73 12.21 3.74
CA MET A 367 24.82 12.53 2.84
C MET A 367 24.91 14.03 2.67
N ASN A 368 25.34 14.72 3.74
CA ASN A 368 25.71 16.14 3.68
C ASN A 368 27.01 16.35 2.88
N VAL A 369 27.37 15.44 1.98
CA VAL A 369 28.56 15.52 1.17
C VAL A 369 28.25 16.33 -0.08
N ASP A 370 29.04 17.36 -0.34
CA ASP A 370 28.97 18.17 -1.53
C ASP A 370 30.39 18.50 -2.03
N GLU A 371 30.47 19.25 -3.13
CA GLU A 371 31.72 19.71 -3.74
C GLU A 371 32.62 20.50 -2.79
N THR A 372 32.12 20.97 -1.64
CA THR A 372 32.89 21.76 -0.68
C THR A 372 33.49 20.93 0.44
N ASN A 373 32.90 19.78 0.78
CA ASN A 373 33.28 18.97 1.93
C ASN A 373 33.57 17.48 1.62
N ALA A 374 33.54 17.08 0.35
CA ALA A 374 33.94 15.74 -0.08
C ALA A 374 35.37 15.39 0.37
N THR A 375 35.52 14.19 0.89
CA THR A 375 36.79 13.59 1.34
C THR A 375 37.13 12.33 0.55
N LEU A 376 38.40 12.03 0.37
CA LEU A 376 38.82 10.81 -0.34
C LEU A 376 38.44 9.55 0.46
N MET A 377 37.71 8.63 -0.16
CA MET A 377 37.33 7.35 0.45
C MET A 377 38.31 6.26 0.02
N THR A 378 39.09 5.74 0.97
CA THR A 378 40.09 4.69 0.71
C THR A 378 39.65 3.30 1.17
N GLY A 379 38.46 3.19 1.76
CA GLY A 379 37.88 1.92 2.20
C GLY A 379 37.64 0.98 1.02
N SER A 380 37.98 -0.31 1.18
CA SER A 380 37.79 -1.30 0.11
C SER A 380 36.33 -1.46 -0.31
N ALA A 381 35.39 -1.31 0.63
CA ALA A 381 33.95 -1.33 0.36
C ALA A 381 33.50 -0.11 -0.48
N ASP A 382 34.00 1.08 -0.16
CA ASP A 382 33.67 2.32 -0.88
C ASP A 382 34.25 2.34 -2.29
N LEU A 383 35.49 1.88 -2.45
CA LEU A 383 36.11 1.75 -3.77
C LEU A 383 35.43 0.65 -4.62
N ALA A 384 34.96 -0.42 -4.00
CA ALA A 384 34.17 -1.45 -4.69
C ALA A 384 32.82 -0.91 -5.15
N ALA A 385 32.11 -0.16 -4.29
CA ALA A 385 30.85 0.50 -4.66
C ALA A 385 31.06 1.56 -5.77
N GLY A 386 32.12 2.36 -5.66
CA GLY A 386 32.53 3.34 -6.68
C GLY A 386 32.85 2.68 -8.02
N LYS A 387 33.53 1.51 -8.01
CA LYS A 387 33.78 0.72 -9.21
C LYS A 387 32.50 0.23 -9.88
N VAL A 388 31.52 -0.23 -9.10
CA VAL A 388 30.22 -0.66 -9.62
C VAL A 388 29.49 0.52 -10.26
N ALA A 389 29.41 1.65 -9.56
CA ALA A 389 28.76 2.86 -10.06
C ALA A 389 29.45 3.44 -11.31
N PHE A 390 30.79 3.38 -11.36
CA PHE A 390 31.58 3.70 -12.56
C PHE A 390 31.25 2.77 -13.72
N GLY A 391 31.15 1.46 -13.43
CA GLY A 391 30.75 0.40 -14.35
C GLY A 391 29.41 0.64 -15.04
N VAL A 392 28.44 1.21 -14.32
CA VAL A 392 27.09 1.46 -14.82
C VAL A 392 27.01 2.77 -15.60
N ASN A 393 27.65 3.84 -15.11
CA ASN A 393 27.37 5.21 -15.58
C ASN A 393 28.51 5.84 -16.41
N CYS A 394 29.75 5.36 -16.29
CA CYS A 394 30.92 6.07 -16.81
C CYS A 394 31.66 5.32 -17.92
N VAL A 395 31.54 3.99 -17.98
CA VAL A 395 32.33 3.15 -18.91
C VAL A 395 32.04 3.39 -20.38
N THR A 396 30.83 3.83 -20.72
CA THR A 396 30.45 4.12 -22.13
C THR A 396 31.34 5.20 -22.73
N CYS A 397 31.80 6.16 -21.91
CA CYS A 397 32.65 7.26 -22.38
C CYS A 397 34.12 7.08 -21.96
N HIS A 398 34.39 6.46 -20.81
CA HIS A 398 35.74 6.38 -20.24
C HIS A 398 36.38 4.98 -20.29
N LYS A 399 35.69 3.98 -20.86
CA LYS A 399 36.05 2.55 -20.84
C LYS A 399 36.10 1.96 -19.44
N ALA A 400 36.04 0.62 -19.36
CA ALA A 400 36.03 -0.12 -18.11
C ALA A 400 37.32 0.03 -17.29
N ASP A 401 38.44 0.25 -17.97
CA ASP A 401 39.76 0.49 -17.37
C ASP A 401 40.06 1.98 -17.14
N GLY A 402 39.16 2.89 -17.51
CA GLY A 402 39.37 4.34 -17.41
C GLY A 402 40.28 4.92 -18.49
N SER A 403 40.69 4.13 -19.50
CA SER A 403 41.63 4.54 -20.55
C SER A 403 41.13 5.66 -21.46
N GLY A 404 39.83 5.96 -21.43
CA GLY A 404 39.20 7.01 -22.23
C GLY A 404 38.79 6.54 -23.62
N ASP A 405 37.64 7.03 -24.09
CA ASP A 405 37.13 6.83 -25.45
C ASP A 405 36.58 8.14 -26.00
N VAL A 406 35.26 8.32 -25.96
CA VAL A 406 34.62 9.63 -26.16
C VAL A 406 35.09 10.60 -25.08
N GLY A 407 35.13 10.15 -23.82
CA GLY A 407 35.67 10.90 -22.68
C GLY A 407 37.20 10.85 -22.57
N PRO A 408 37.82 11.70 -21.73
CA PRO A 408 39.26 11.69 -21.47
C PRO A 408 39.74 10.42 -20.76
N ASN A 409 41.05 10.19 -20.82
CA ASN A 409 41.73 9.17 -20.03
C ASN A 409 41.73 9.60 -18.54
N LEU A 410 41.22 8.75 -17.66
CA LEU A 410 41.11 9.02 -16.22
C LEU A 410 42.25 8.39 -15.41
N THR A 411 43.15 7.66 -16.08
CA THR A 411 44.25 6.93 -15.43
C THR A 411 45.58 7.67 -15.50
N ASP A 412 45.68 8.71 -16.33
CA ASP A 412 46.91 9.47 -16.53
C ASP A 412 47.08 10.58 -15.47
N LYS A 413 48.14 11.38 -15.62
CA LYS A 413 48.48 12.47 -14.70
C LYS A 413 48.00 13.83 -15.19
N ASN A 414 47.15 13.86 -16.22
CA ASN A 414 46.73 15.11 -16.86
C ASN A 414 45.26 15.34 -16.55
N TRP A 415 44.95 16.48 -15.95
CA TRP A 415 43.60 16.78 -15.48
C TRP A 415 43.15 18.10 -16.09
N ILE A 416 41.94 18.10 -16.67
CA ILE A 416 41.35 19.27 -17.32
C ILE A 416 40.67 20.20 -16.30
N TYR A 417 40.05 19.61 -15.27
CA TYR A 417 39.17 20.32 -14.33
C TYR A 417 39.59 20.17 -12.87
N GLY A 418 40.87 19.84 -12.62
CA GLY A 418 41.40 19.56 -11.28
C GLY A 418 41.41 18.07 -10.94
N TYR A 419 42.20 17.71 -9.92
CA TYR A 419 42.44 16.32 -9.49
C TYR A 419 42.09 16.08 -8.02
N ASP A 420 41.69 17.12 -7.28
CA ASP A 420 41.24 16.93 -5.90
C ASP A 420 39.90 16.18 -5.88
N ILE A 421 39.62 15.51 -4.78
CA ILE A 421 38.34 14.78 -4.61
C ILE A 421 37.13 15.70 -4.84
N LYS A 422 37.25 16.97 -4.43
CA LYS A 422 36.24 18.01 -4.61
C LYS A 422 36.05 18.40 -6.07
N ASP A 423 37.13 18.50 -6.82
CA ASP A 423 37.12 18.83 -8.25
C ASP A 423 36.48 17.72 -9.08
N VAL A 424 36.84 16.47 -8.78
CA VAL A 424 36.28 15.29 -9.43
C VAL A 424 34.80 15.12 -9.05
N PHE A 425 34.46 15.32 -7.79
CA PHE A 425 33.08 15.31 -7.32
C PHE A 425 32.23 16.36 -8.04
N ALA A 426 32.71 17.61 -8.12
CA ALA A 426 32.03 18.69 -8.82
C ALA A 426 31.87 18.39 -10.32
N THR A 427 32.89 17.81 -10.94
CA THR A 427 32.88 17.38 -12.35
C THR A 427 31.80 16.33 -12.61
N ILE A 428 31.63 15.36 -11.72
CA ILE A 428 30.60 14.31 -11.84
C ILE A 428 29.20 14.89 -11.58
N LYS A 429 29.04 15.67 -10.51
CA LYS A 429 27.76 16.25 -10.10
C LYS A 429 27.22 17.25 -11.12
N LEU A 430 28.03 18.25 -11.48
CA LEU A 430 27.61 19.38 -12.31
C LEU A 430 27.81 19.14 -13.82
N GLY A 431 28.47 18.05 -14.20
CA GLY A 431 28.89 17.81 -15.58
C GLY A 431 29.90 18.84 -16.08
N ARG A 432 30.23 18.79 -17.38
CA ARG A 432 31.16 19.73 -18.03
C ARG A 432 30.71 20.08 -19.46
N PRO A 433 30.96 21.33 -19.92
CA PRO A 433 30.49 21.81 -21.23
C PRO A 433 30.93 20.96 -22.44
N ASN A 434 32.03 20.22 -22.33
CA ASN A 434 32.60 19.41 -23.41
C ASN A 434 32.02 17.98 -23.47
N GLY A 435 30.71 17.83 -23.21
CA GLY A 435 29.97 16.58 -23.45
C GLY A 435 29.84 15.62 -22.26
N MET A 436 30.21 16.03 -21.04
CA MET A 436 29.96 15.21 -19.84
C MET A 436 28.60 15.62 -19.22
N PRO A 437 27.59 14.73 -19.18
CA PRO A 437 26.28 15.03 -18.61
C PRO A 437 26.35 15.17 -17.07
N THR A 438 25.34 15.81 -16.48
CA THR A 438 25.20 15.88 -15.01
C THR A 438 24.73 14.53 -14.49
N HIS A 439 25.26 14.11 -13.34
CA HIS A 439 24.91 12.83 -12.71
C HIS A 439 24.18 13.02 -11.37
N ASP A 440 23.82 14.24 -11.00
CA ASP A 440 23.14 14.59 -9.75
C ASP A 440 21.71 14.05 -9.64
N ALA A 441 21.08 13.72 -10.77
CA ALA A 441 19.79 13.02 -10.82
C ALA A 441 19.92 11.49 -10.74
N LEU A 442 21.10 10.94 -11.05
CA LEU A 442 21.32 9.49 -11.17
C LEU A 442 22.07 8.91 -9.96
N LEU A 443 22.96 9.69 -9.35
CA LEU A 443 23.82 9.29 -8.25
C LEU A 443 23.56 10.17 -7.03
N ASN A 444 23.41 9.54 -5.86
CA ASN A 444 23.38 10.29 -4.60
C ASN A 444 24.79 10.79 -4.22
N PRO A 445 24.91 11.73 -3.26
CA PRO A 445 26.21 12.35 -3.00
C PRO A 445 27.33 11.39 -2.56
N ILE A 446 27.09 10.37 -1.73
CA ILE A 446 28.13 9.39 -1.38
C ILE A 446 28.46 8.52 -2.59
N GLN A 447 27.51 8.16 -3.45
CA GLN A 447 27.82 7.45 -4.70
C GLN A 447 28.73 8.28 -5.60
N ILE A 448 28.48 9.59 -5.73
CA ILE A 448 29.37 10.50 -6.46
C ILE A 448 30.76 10.52 -5.81
N GLN A 449 30.84 10.61 -4.49
CA GLN A 449 32.10 10.59 -3.74
C GLN A 449 32.86 9.26 -3.89
N GLN A 450 32.15 8.13 -3.90
CA GLN A 450 32.70 6.79 -4.10
C GLN A 450 33.24 6.63 -5.53
N VAL A 451 32.49 7.08 -6.54
CA VAL A 451 32.98 7.07 -7.94
C VAL A 451 34.18 7.98 -8.11
N ALA A 452 34.14 9.20 -7.55
CA ALA A 452 35.26 10.13 -7.57
C ALA A 452 36.51 9.52 -6.91
N SER A 453 36.35 8.88 -5.76
CA SER A 453 37.45 8.21 -5.04
C SER A 453 37.99 7.00 -5.82
N TYR A 454 37.11 6.23 -6.47
CA TYR A 454 37.50 5.12 -7.32
C TYR A 454 38.30 5.59 -8.54
N VAL A 455 37.84 6.63 -9.22
CA VAL A 455 38.55 7.24 -10.36
C VAL A 455 39.95 7.70 -9.94
N LEU A 456 40.07 8.36 -8.79
CA LEU A 456 41.38 8.77 -8.26
C LEU A 456 42.26 7.58 -7.83
N SER A 457 41.69 6.41 -7.59
CA SER A 457 42.45 5.18 -7.27
C SER A 457 42.97 4.43 -8.50
N LEU A 458 42.52 4.78 -9.71
CA LEU A 458 42.93 4.11 -10.94
C LEU A 458 44.44 4.24 -11.19
N LYS A 459 44.99 3.21 -11.84
CA LYS A 459 46.40 3.14 -12.22
C LYS A 459 46.55 3.38 -13.71
N GLU A 460 47.62 4.06 -14.07
CA GLU A 460 47.98 4.39 -15.45
C GLU A 460 48.02 3.13 -16.34
N VAL A 461 47.35 3.21 -17.49
CA VAL A 461 47.30 2.14 -18.49
C VAL A 461 48.11 2.50 -19.73
N ALA A 462 48.89 1.54 -20.25
CA ALA A 462 49.86 1.78 -21.32
C ALA A 462 49.24 2.16 -22.68
N ASN A 463 47.98 1.80 -22.93
CA ASN A 463 47.27 2.03 -24.20
C ASN A 463 46.10 3.03 -24.06
N GLY A 464 46.24 4.02 -23.16
CA GLY A 464 45.23 5.05 -22.94
C GLY A 464 45.11 6.06 -24.08
N LYS A 465 43.98 6.78 -24.14
CA LYS A 465 43.82 7.96 -25.00
C LYS A 465 44.91 8.99 -24.66
N PRO A 466 45.45 9.72 -25.66
CA PRO A 466 46.45 10.75 -25.40
C PRO A 466 45.99 11.75 -24.35
N ALA A 467 46.95 12.24 -23.56
CA ALA A 467 46.75 13.23 -22.51
C ALA A 467 45.93 14.43 -22.98
N GLN A 468 44.95 14.83 -22.17
CA GLN A 468 44.13 16.02 -22.40
C GLN A 468 44.15 16.87 -21.14
N GLY A 469 44.51 18.16 -21.27
CA GLY A 469 44.64 19.08 -20.14
C GLY A 469 46.08 19.27 -19.66
N ASP A 470 46.23 19.95 -18.55
CA ASP A 470 47.53 20.31 -17.98
C ASP A 470 48.07 19.19 -17.07
N ILE A 471 49.41 19.07 -17.02
CA ILE A 471 50.08 18.13 -16.12
C ILE A 471 49.87 18.61 -14.68
N LEU A 472 49.00 17.91 -13.94
CA LEU A 472 48.84 18.09 -12.51
C LEU A 472 49.40 16.85 -11.82
N LYS A 473 50.59 16.98 -11.22
CA LYS A 473 51.23 15.86 -10.54
C LYS A 473 50.43 15.47 -9.29
N LYS A 474 49.92 14.24 -9.30
CA LYS A 474 49.27 13.53 -8.19
C LYS A 474 50.18 13.39 -6.97
#